data_AF-A0A836Q2E7-F1
#
_entry.id   AF-A0A836Q2E7-F1
#
_cell.length_a   1.000
_cell.length_b   1.000
_cell.length_c   1.000
_cell.angle_alpha   90.00
_cell.angle_beta   90.00
_cell.angle_gamma   90.00
#
_symmetry.space_group_name_H-M   'P 1'
#
loop_
_entity.id
_entity.type
_entity.pdbx_description
1 polymer ?
#
loop_
_entity_poly.entity_id
_entity_poly.type
_entity_poly.pdbx_seq_one_letter_code
_entity_poly.pdbx_strand_id
1 'polypeptide(L)'
;MLHKGSLRRNNGSAFAIVAVCALLIIIAIVTGFRMSVFLGGSQEMKNSIDAGALNVAKRVFELKTNPTGSSSKQGLGYDDVADSQRTISLANINRVWGKSFLVNANAEAMSQQGYGTGGNSPKEAFQNAKTINDELYKILTNTTALSVYFNKLVSGKPAKLLGRGGNVSSGDTAEWDSAALYRGEESNIEVNDPQTIPSGITANLHTKQNQTYMQGYNPSEANGNYFCFVTFHSNEASHLVSNNTFDQWKNVTVPNSTVQTLPNAFKESGHLTDQVQLAASASAVANPMRSYELTIPHSFVAISLTSIATIRLDDGHGHVTNYPPKPYYSDTGTLQPFKSVDLENKRYTYPYTSSKWLGTSGLLNGYVSLGNELQPDNLWQAINALPGDHAAAISVILQRVKEFKPGYTQGELQNLLKSQRLLNNGEDTVTYYIYPKYSTPDNTNAQVAVGTRGQLPSWLNTNATPEGSSKTIVKEQTQRDKPNTAWSTINEGHYEIPMTPKPDWPSYSADVHRTALSGFLTWQPGTGWNQCLGLLSIKRRTDVIFTGWPSRATDYMDEIFGPVE
;
A
#
# COMPACT_ATOMS: atom_id res chain seq x y z
N MET A 1 95.49 -58.31 63.48
CA MET A 1 94.54 -57.54 64.31
C MET A 1 93.91 -56.47 63.45
N LEU A 2 92.57 -56.47 63.38
CA LEU A 2 91.73 -55.70 62.46
C LEU A 2 91.79 -54.18 62.68
N HIS A 3 91.93 -53.43 61.58
CA HIS A 3 91.64 -52.00 61.54
C HIS A 3 90.19 -51.80 61.06
N LYS A 4 89.35 -51.21 61.92
CA LYS A 4 87.92 -50.98 61.69
C LYS A 4 87.73 -49.57 61.12
N GLY A 5 87.54 -49.47 59.82
CA GLY A 5 87.22 -48.20 59.14
C GLY A 5 85.80 -47.73 59.47
N SER A 6 85.69 -46.51 59.99
CA SER A 6 84.43 -45.79 60.21
C SER A 6 83.91 -45.22 58.89
N LEU A 7 82.89 -45.87 58.29
CA LEU A 7 82.08 -45.29 57.23
C LEU A 7 81.14 -44.21 57.82
N ARG A 8 81.53 -42.93 57.68
CA ARG A 8 80.60 -41.80 57.87
C ARG A 8 79.60 -41.80 56.71
N ARG A 9 78.32 -41.86 57.06
CA ARG A 9 77.18 -42.04 56.15
C ARG A 9 76.71 -40.68 55.62
N ASN A 10 76.88 -40.43 54.31
CA ASN A 10 76.37 -39.26 53.58
C ASN A 10 74.84 -39.32 53.37
N ASN A 11 74.04 -39.34 54.44
CA ASN A 11 72.57 -39.40 54.33
C ASN A 11 71.87 -38.03 54.27
N GLY A 12 72.61 -36.91 54.44
CA GLY A 12 72.01 -35.56 54.48
C GLY A 12 71.73 -34.94 53.11
N SER A 13 72.53 -35.24 52.09
CA SER A 13 72.39 -34.65 50.75
C SER A 13 71.24 -35.25 49.93
N ALA A 14 70.97 -36.55 50.09
CA ALA A 14 69.86 -37.23 49.41
C ALA A 14 68.48 -36.73 49.89
N PHE A 15 68.32 -36.47 51.20
CA PHE A 15 67.09 -35.91 51.76
C PHE A 15 66.80 -34.48 51.27
N ALA A 16 67.84 -33.66 51.12
CA ALA A 16 67.69 -32.28 50.62
C ALA A 16 67.24 -32.26 49.15
N ILE A 17 67.79 -33.14 48.30
CA ILE A 17 67.40 -33.24 46.88
C ILE A 17 65.95 -33.73 46.75
N VAL A 18 65.56 -34.75 47.51
CA VAL A 18 64.17 -35.26 47.51
C VAL A 18 63.18 -34.19 47.97
N ALA A 19 63.52 -33.41 49.00
CA ALA A 19 62.68 -32.32 49.48
C ALA A 19 62.52 -31.20 48.44
N VAL A 20 63.59 -30.80 47.75
CA VAL A 20 63.54 -29.80 46.68
C VAL A 20 62.75 -30.30 45.47
N CYS A 21 62.94 -31.56 45.05
CA CYS A 21 62.13 -32.16 43.99
C CYS A 21 60.65 -32.26 44.37
N ALA A 22 60.32 -32.65 45.60
CA ALA A 22 58.95 -32.67 46.10
C ALA A 22 58.33 -31.26 46.12
N LEU A 23 59.10 -30.24 46.53
CA LEU A 23 58.66 -28.84 46.50
C LEU A 23 58.39 -28.37 45.07
N LEU A 24 59.29 -28.68 44.12
CA LEU A 24 59.11 -28.34 42.70
C LEU A 24 57.87 -29.02 42.10
N ILE A 25 57.62 -30.28 42.46
CA ILE A 25 56.40 -31.01 42.04
C ILE A 25 55.15 -30.35 42.64
N ILE A 26 55.16 -29.98 43.92
CA ILE A 26 54.05 -29.28 44.57
C ILE A 26 53.79 -27.94 43.87
N ILE A 27 54.83 -27.15 43.58
CA ILE A 27 54.71 -25.88 42.86
C ILE A 27 54.14 -26.11 41.46
N ALA A 28 54.60 -27.14 40.74
CA ALA A 28 54.10 -27.47 39.40
C ALA A 28 52.61 -27.88 39.43
N ILE A 29 52.20 -28.69 40.41
CA ILE A 29 50.81 -29.09 40.61
C ILE A 29 49.94 -27.88 40.95
N VAL A 30 50.37 -27.01 41.87
CA VAL A 30 49.63 -25.81 42.26
C VAL A 30 49.51 -24.84 41.07
N THR A 31 50.58 -24.65 40.30
CA THR A 31 50.59 -23.78 39.12
C THR A 31 49.69 -24.35 38.03
N GLY A 32 49.77 -25.66 37.77
CA GLY A 32 48.90 -26.36 36.82
C GLY A 32 47.42 -26.25 37.21
N PHE A 33 47.09 -26.48 38.48
CA PHE A 33 45.73 -26.32 38.99
C PHE A 33 45.23 -24.88 38.83
N ARG A 34 46.03 -23.87 39.17
CA ARG A 34 45.67 -22.44 39.00
C ARG A 34 45.44 -22.09 37.53
N MET A 35 46.27 -22.61 36.61
CA MET A 35 46.07 -22.46 35.16
C MET A 35 44.79 -23.13 34.68
N SER A 36 44.49 -24.35 35.12
CA SER A 36 43.25 -25.04 34.77
C SER A 36 42.01 -24.31 35.25
N VAL A 37 42.03 -23.77 36.47
CA VAL A 37 40.94 -22.95 37.04
C VAL A 37 40.76 -21.65 36.25
N PHE A 38 41.86 -20.98 35.87
CA PHE A 38 41.83 -19.77 35.07
C PHE A 38 41.26 -20.00 33.66
N LEU A 39 41.70 -21.07 32.97
CA LEU A 39 41.20 -21.44 31.65
C LEU A 39 39.72 -21.85 31.69
N GLY A 40 39.32 -22.64 32.69
CA GLY A 40 37.92 -23.01 32.90
C GLY A 40 37.04 -21.80 33.19
N GLY A 41 37.49 -20.91 34.07
CA GLY A 41 36.79 -19.65 34.38
C GLY A 41 36.66 -18.71 33.18
N SER A 42 37.68 -18.62 32.35
CA SER A 42 37.65 -17.88 31.08
C SER A 42 36.61 -18.43 30.10
N GLN A 43 36.48 -19.77 30.01
CA GLN A 43 35.47 -20.40 29.16
C GLN A 43 34.04 -20.20 29.69
N GLU A 44 33.84 -20.28 31.01
CA GLU A 44 32.56 -19.95 31.65
C GLU A 44 32.16 -18.48 31.41
N MET A 45 33.11 -17.56 31.53
CA MET A 45 32.91 -16.14 31.24
C MET A 45 32.51 -15.93 29.78
N LYS A 46 33.24 -16.53 28.83
CA LYS A 46 32.93 -16.43 27.40
C LYS A 46 31.52 -16.93 27.08
N ASN A 47 31.15 -18.11 27.60
CA ASN A 47 29.81 -18.68 27.42
C ASN A 47 28.69 -17.78 27.97
N SER A 48 28.98 -17.04 29.04
CA SER A 48 28.04 -16.11 29.67
C SER A 48 27.85 -14.86 28.82
N ILE A 49 28.94 -14.32 28.30
CA ILE A 49 28.94 -13.14 27.40
C ILE A 49 28.27 -13.47 26.07
N ASP A 50 28.58 -14.64 25.49
CA ASP A 50 27.89 -15.18 24.30
C ASP A 50 26.37 -15.24 24.54
N ALA A 51 25.95 -15.78 25.67
CA ALA A 51 24.54 -15.82 26.03
C ALA A 51 23.94 -14.41 26.18
N GLY A 52 24.66 -13.50 26.85
CA GLY A 52 24.25 -12.11 27.05
C GLY A 52 24.03 -11.35 25.75
N ALA A 53 25.02 -11.37 24.83
CA ALA A 53 24.93 -10.74 23.52
C ALA A 53 23.77 -11.33 22.70
N LEU A 54 23.60 -12.65 22.72
CA LEU A 54 22.47 -13.30 22.05
C LEU A 54 21.12 -12.90 22.65
N ASN A 55 21.05 -12.67 23.98
CA ASN A 55 19.82 -12.20 24.62
C ASN A 55 19.47 -10.77 24.18
N VAL A 56 20.46 -9.89 24.06
CA VAL A 56 20.28 -8.54 23.52
C VAL A 56 19.69 -8.61 22.11
N ALA A 57 20.31 -9.37 21.21
CA ALA A 57 19.80 -9.54 19.84
C ALA A 57 18.37 -10.11 19.77
N LYS A 58 17.99 -10.99 20.70
CA LYS A 58 16.61 -11.54 20.77
C LYS A 58 15.59 -10.55 21.35
N ARG A 59 16.01 -9.69 22.28
CA ARG A 59 15.13 -8.77 23.03
C ARG A 59 15.04 -7.39 22.40
N VAL A 60 15.91 -7.07 21.44
CA VAL A 60 15.92 -5.76 20.77
C VAL A 60 14.57 -5.40 20.12
N PHE A 61 13.78 -6.39 19.71
CA PHE A 61 12.43 -6.18 19.16
C PHE A 61 11.39 -5.70 20.18
N GLU A 62 11.70 -5.77 21.48
CA GLU A 62 10.88 -5.22 22.55
C GLU A 62 11.07 -3.71 22.70
N LEU A 63 12.15 -3.16 22.12
CA LEU A 63 12.39 -1.73 22.06
C LEU A 63 11.52 -1.11 20.97
N LYS A 64 10.72 -0.12 21.38
CA LYS A 64 9.60 0.41 20.61
C LYS A 64 9.63 1.92 20.59
N THR A 65 9.28 2.50 19.46
CA THR A 65 8.87 3.90 19.32
C THR A 65 7.38 3.99 18.95
N ASN A 66 6.77 5.13 19.24
CA ASN A 66 5.38 5.39 18.91
C ASN A 66 5.28 6.10 17.56
N PRO A 67 4.41 5.66 16.64
CA PRO A 67 4.12 6.33 15.38
C PRO A 67 3.43 7.69 15.57
N THR A 68 3.17 8.15 16.79
CA THR A 68 2.55 9.46 17.08
C THR A 68 3.56 10.58 17.36
N GLY A 69 4.87 10.31 17.16
CA GLY A 69 5.95 11.22 17.52
C GLY A 69 6.12 11.38 19.04
N SER A 70 7.29 11.89 19.45
CA SER A 70 7.64 12.11 20.87
C SER A 70 6.80 13.21 21.58
N SER A 71 5.84 13.84 20.89
CA SER A 71 4.95 14.84 21.47
C SER A 71 3.49 14.55 21.11
N SER A 72 2.65 14.48 22.13
CA SER A 72 1.21 14.25 22.02
C SER A 72 0.56 15.17 20.98
N LYS A 73 -0.04 14.59 19.93
CA LYS A 73 -1.33 14.96 19.25
C LYS A 73 -1.38 14.87 17.72
N GLN A 74 -0.35 14.42 16.99
CA GLN A 74 -0.49 14.08 15.56
C GLN A 74 0.16 12.73 15.22
N GLY A 75 -0.61 11.82 14.63
CA GLY A 75 -0.09 10.56 14.10
C GLY A 75 0.83 10.82 12.92
N LEU A 76 1.98 10.16 12.85
CA LEU A 76 2.95 10.25 11.74
C LEU A 76 2.49 9.47 10.50
N GLY A 77 1.26 8.94 10.48
CA GLY A 77 0.68 8.26 9.30
C GLY A 77 1.08 6.79 9.12
N TYR A 78 1.64 6.14 10.15
CA TYR A 78 2.15 4.76 10.09
C TYR A 78 1.49 3.79 11.09
N ASP A 79 0.32 4.15 11.62
CA ASP A 79 -0.44 3.28 12.54
C ASP A 79 -0.87 1.95 11.89
N ASP A 80 -0.98 1.94 10.56
CA ASP A 80 -1.41 0.79 9.76
C ASP A 80 -0.31 -0.25 9.53
N VAL A 81 0.96 0.12 9.72
CA VAL A 81 2.12 -0.78 9.65
C VAL A 81 2.74 -1.06 11.04
N ALA A 82 2.15 -0.47 12.08
CA ALA A 82 2.52 -0.72 13.46
C ALA A 82 2.10 -2.13 13.92
N ASP A 83 2.59 -2.55 15.08
CA ASP A 83 2.16 -3.80 15.70
C ASP A 83 0.78 -3.66 16.37
N SER A 84 0.29 -4.75 16.99
CA SER A 84 -1.02 -4.76 17.68
C SER A 84 -1.12 -3.76 18.85
N GLN A 85 0.01 -3.24 19.34
CA GLN A 85 0.08 -2.21 20.37
C GLN A 85 0.22 -0.80 19.78
N ARG A 86 0.14 -0.66 18.46
CA ARG A 86 0.38 0.58 17.70
C ARG A 86 1.77 1.15 17.93
N THR A 87 2.76 0.26 18.01
CA THR A 87 4.16 0.63 18.16
C THR A 87 5.02 0.10 17.02
N ILE A 88 6.17 0.73 16.82
CA ILE A 88 7.15 0.37 15.81
C ILE A 88 8.44 -0.04 16.51
N SER A 89 8.95 -1.20 16.14
CA SER A 89 10.19 -1.80 16.61
C SER A 89 11.04 -2.18 15.41
N LEU A 90 12.23 -2.73 15.68
CA LEU A 90 13.08 -3.29 14.64
C LEU A 90 12.39 -4.41 13.82
N ALA A 91 11.34 -5.06 14.35
CA ALA A 91 10.65 -6.16 13.67
C ALA A 91 9.74 -5.70 12.52
N ASN A 92 9.19 -4.47 12.59
CA ASN A 92 8.24 -3.94 11.61
C ASN A 92 8.70 -2.64 10.95
N ILE A 93 9.90 -2.14 11.26
CA ILE A 93 10.42 -0.91 10.66
C ILE A 93 10.51 -0.96 9.13
N ASN A 94 10.83 -2.12 8.55
CA ASN A 94 10.87 -2.24 7.10
C ASN A 94 9.49 -2.08 6.45
N ARG A 95 8.38 -2.28 7.18
CA ARG A 95 7.03 -1.97 6.68
C ARG A 95 6.80 -0.47 6.56
N VAL A 96 7.37 0.32 7.49
CA VAL A 96 7.36 1.80 7.43
C VAL A 96 8.11 2.25 6.19
N TRP A 97 9.33 1.74 5.98
CA TRP A 97 10.11 2.05 4.79
C TRP A 97 9.43 1.56 3.51
N GLY A 98 8.81 0.37 3.52
CA GLY A 98 8.08 -0.18 2.38
C GLY A 98 6.87 0.67 1.98
N LYS A 99 6.04 1.08 2.94
CA LYS A 99 4.92 2.01 2.69
C LYS A 99 5.42 3.34 2.16
N SER A 100 6.44 3.93 2.80
CA SER A 100 7.01 5.20 2.34
C SER A 100 7.60 5.12 0.94
N PHE A 101 8.22 3.99 0.61
CA PHE A 101 8.77 3.69 -0.71
C PHE A 101 7.65 3.62 -1.75
N LEU A 102 6.59 2.84 -1.51
CA LEU A 102 5.46 2.75 -2.45
C LEU A 102 4.78 4.11 -2.68
N VAL A 103 4.58 4.92 -1.63
CA VAL A 103 4.03 6.28 -1.78
C VAL A 103 4.90 7.16 -2.68
N ASN A 104 6.22 7.07 -2.56
CA ASN A 104 7.15 7.83 -3.40
C ASN A 104 7.23 7.25 -4.82
N ALA A 105 7.23 5.93 -4.97
CA ALA A 105 7.15 5.25 -6.26
C ALA A 105 5.88 5.63 -7.02
N ASN A 106 4.75 5.75 -6.31
CA ASN A 106 3.49 6.23 -6.87
C ASN A 106 3.59 7.66 -7.38
N ALA A 107 4.15 8.58 -6.58
CA ALA A 107 4.35 9.96 -6.98
C ALA A 107 5.29 10.10 -8.20
N GLU A 108 6.35 9.30 -8.25
CA GLU A 108 7.26 9.28 -9.39
C GLU A 108 6.58 8.73 -10.64
N ALA A 109 5.87 7.60 -10.54
CA ALA A 109 5.12 7.03 -11.66
C ALA A 109 4.04 7.98 -12.17
N MET A 110 3.36 8.70 -11.27
CA MET A 110 2.43 9.77 -11.63
C MET A 110 3.11 10.87 -12.44
N SER A 111 4.30 11.30 -12.02
CA SER A 111 5.08 12.32 -12.72
C SER A 111 5.50 11.84 -14.12
N GLN A 112 6.04 10.61 -14.22
CA GLN A 112 6.44 9.99 -15.49
C GLN A 112 5.27 9.82 -16.47
N GLN A 113 4.06 9.53 -15.96
CA GLN A 113 2.82 9.42 -16.74
C GLN A 113 2.12 10.77 -16.99
N GLY A 114 2.72 11.87 -16.51
CA GLY A 114 2.23 13.24 -16.68
C GLY A 114 0.97 13.58 -15.89
N TYR A 115 0.67 12.85 -14.80
CA TYR A 115 -0.43 13.14 -13.88
C TYR A 115 -0.05 14.15 -12.78
N GLY A 116 1.18 14.64 -12.75
CA GLY A 116 1.69 15.56 -11.71
C GLY A 116 2.52 14.82 -10.65
N THR A 117 2.93 15.54 -9.59
CA THR A 117 4.00 15.09 -8.67
C THR A 117 3.51 14.55 -7.32
N GLY A 118 2.20 14.36 -7.13
CA GLY A 118 1.65 13.86 -5.86
C GLY A 118 1.66 14.86 -4.70
N GLY A 119 1.94 16.14 -4.96
CA GLY A 119 1.89 17.21 -3.95
C GLY A 119 2.93 17.04 -2.83
N ASN A 120 2.52 17.31 -1.57
CA ASN A 120 3.39 17.19 -0.39
C ASN A 120 3.43 15.76 0.20
N SER A 121 2.45 14.91 -0.15
CA SER A 121 2.31 13.54 0.35
C SER A 121 3.61 12.70 0.32
N PRO A 122 4.36 12.61 -0.81
CA PRO A 122 5.58 11.80 -0.85
C PRO A 122 6.69 12.33 0.07
N LYS A 123 6.79 13.66 0.22
CA LYS A 123 7.74 14.32 1.11
C LYS A 123 7.39 14.06 2.58
N GLU A 124 6.12 14.20 2.94
CA GLU A 124 5.63 13.92 4.30
C GLU A 124 5.86 12.45 4.68
N ALA A 125 5.52 11.52 3.79
CA ALA A 125 5.75 10.10 4.01
C ALA A 125 7.21 9.81 4.35
N PHE A 126 8.14 10.33 3.54
CA PHE A 126 9.58 10.13 3.76
C PHE A 126 10.08 10.77 5.06
N GLN A 127 9.71 12.01 5.36
CA GLN A 127 10.17 12.70 6.57
C GLN A 127 9.62 12.05 7.85
N ASN A 128 8.38 11.57 7.81
CA ASN A 128 7.77 10.86 8.92
C ASN A 128 8.44 9.48 9.14
N ALA A 129 8.73 8.73 8.07
CA ALA A 129 9.48 7.47 8.16
C ALA A 129 10.89 7.70 8.72
N LYS A 130 11.58 8.75 8.26
CA LYS A 130 12.88 9.17 8.78
C LYS A 130 12.83 9.49 10.27
N THR A 131 11.80 10.20 10.73
CA THR A 131 11.63 10.53 12.15
C THR A 131 11.53 9.27 13.01
N ILE A 132 10.69 8.31 12.60
CA ILE A 132 10.52 7.01 13.29
C ILE A 132 11.86 6.25 13.30
N ASN A 133 12.55 6.22 12.16
CA ASN A 133 13.85 5.57 12.03
C ASN A 133 14.90 6.19 12.97
N ASP A 134 15.02 7.51 13.01
CA ASP A 134 16.00 8.20 13.83
C ASP A 134 15.69 8.07 15.35
N GLU A 135 14.42 8.04 15.73
CA GLU A 135 14.00 7.74 17.11
C GLU A 135 14.34 6.30 17.50
N LEU A 136 14.04 5.33 16.62
CA LEU A 136 14.39 3.93 16.86
C LEU A 136 15.90 3.75 16.95
N TYR A 137 16.69 4.39 16.07
CA TYR A 137 18.14 4.36 16.12
C TYR A 137 18.68 4.77 17.50
N LYS A 138 18.21 5.90 18.04
CA LYS A 138 18.62 6.38 19.38
C LYS A 138 18.30 5.38 20.49
N ILE A 139 17.20 4.63 20.37
CA ILE A 139 16.84 3.60 21.35
C ILE A 139 17.73 2.37 21.18
N LEU A 140 18.04 1.99 19.93
CA LEU A 140 18.84 0.82 19.59
C LEU A 140 20.34 0.98 19.86
N THR A 141 20.84 2.20 20.01
CA THR A 141 22.25 2.46 20.37
C THR A 141 22.44 2.85 21.84
N ASN A 142 21.35 2.88 22.62
CA ASN A 142 21.37 3.29 24.02
C ASN A 142 21.88 2.16 24.94
N THR A 143 23.07 2.36 25.52
CA THR A 143 23.71 1.41 26.43
C THR A 143 22.85 1.08 27.65
N THR A 144 22.12 2.05 28.22
CA THR A 144 21.29 1.84 29.40
C THR A 144 20.13 0.88 29.11
N ALA A 145 19.52 1.00 27.93
CA ALA A 145 18.42 0.11 27.55
C ALA A 145 18.91 -1.33 27.28
N LEU A 146 20.02 -1.49 26.57
CA LEU A 146 20.51 -2.80 26.15
C LEU A 146 21.26 -3.56 27.26
N SER A 147 21.98 -2.85 28.13
CA SER A 147 22.68 -3.46 29.28
C SER A 147 21.72 -4.18 30.22
N VAL A 148 20.47 -3.71 30.36
CA VAL A 148 19.43 -4.42 31.15
C VAL A 148 19.17 -5.81 30.59
N TYR A 149 19.06 -5.95 29.26
CA TYR A 149 18.87 -7.26 28.63
C TYR A 149 20.12 -8.13 28.76
N PHE A 150 21.31 -7.56 28.59
CA PHE A 150 22.56 -8.30 28.77
C PHE A 150 22.68 -8.84 30.21
N ASN A 151 22.62 -7.94 31.19
CA ASN A 151 22.83 -8.24 32.60
C ASN A 151 21.77 -9.21 33.16
N LYS A 152 20.53 -9.19 32.65
CA LYS A 152 19.48 -10.12 33.06
C LYS A 152 19.85 -11.59 32.84
N LEU A 153 20.58 -11.92 31.79
CA LEU A 153 20.98 -13.30 31.52
C LEU A 153 22.35 -13.64 32.12
N VAL A 154 23.27 -12.69 32.08
CA VAL A 154 24.65 -12.88 32.54
C VAL A 154 24.74 -13.01 34.06
N SER A 155 23.92 -12.28 34.81
CA SER A 155 23.83 -12.41 36.28
C SER A 155 23.43 -13.81 36.76
N GLY A 156 22.70 -14.58 35.95
CA GLY A 156 22.36 -15.98 36.22
C GLY A 156 23.46 -17.00 35.89
N LYS A 157 24.56 -16.56 35.25
CA LYS A 157 25.68 -17.40 34.81
C LYS A 157 27.03 -16.81 35.26
N PRO A 158 27.33 -16.79 36.57
CA PRO A 158 28.64 -16.33 37.03
C PRO A 158 29.76 -17.31 36.62
N ALA A 159 30.97 -16.80 36.44
CA ALA A 159 32.19 -17.60 36.26
C ALA A 159 32.62 -18.19 37.62
N LYS A 160 31.96 -19.30 38.01
CA LYS A 160 32.07 -19.91 39.34
C LYS A 160 33.47 -20.39 39.66
N LEU A 161 34.23 -20.80 38.63
CA LEU A 161 35.60 -21.27 38.82
C LEU A 161 36.57 -20.17 39.28
N LEU A 162 36.24 -18.89 39.09
CA LEU A 162 37.08 -17.76 39.49
C LEU A 162 36.89 -17.31 40.96
N GLY A 163 35.95 -17.91 41.69
CA GLY A 163 35.75 -17.65 43.13
C GLY A 163 34.82 -16.45 43.44
N ARG A 164 34.98 -15.86 44.63
CA ARG A 164 34.23 -14.66 45.07
C ARG A 164 34.64 -13.47 44.19
N GLY A 165 33.82 -13.11 43.21
CA GLY A 165 34.11 -12.11 42.16
C GLY A 165 33.76 -12.56 40.74
N GLY A 166 33.23 -13.78 40.55
CA GLY A 166 32.83 -14.32 39.24
C GLY A 166 31.62 -13.66 38.56
N ASN A 167 31.13 -12.52 39.06
CA ASN A 167 29.99 -11.83 38.47
C ASN A 167 30.45 -11.13 37.19
N VAL A 168 29.78 -11.44 36.08
CA VAL A 168 30.03 -10.81 34.79
C VAL A 168 28.96 -9.73 34.58
N SER A 169 29.39 -8.55 34.13
CA SER A 169 28.51 -7.43 33.76
C SER A 169 28.88 -6.87 32.40
N SER A 170 27.98 -6.11 31.80
CA SER A 170 28.26 -5.29 30.61
C SER A 170 29.42 -4.32 30.86
N GLY A 171 30.09 -3.92 29.78
CA GLY A 171 31.14 -2.91 29.82
C GLY A 171 30.59 -1.50 29.97
N ASP A 172 31.42 -0.60 30.47
CA ASP A 172 31.12 0.83 30.60
C ASP A 172 31.48 1.56 29.29
N THR A 173 30.63 1.45 28.26
CA THR A 173 30.75 2.26 27.04
C THR A 173 29.62 3.27 26.91
N ALA A 174 29.95 4.47 26.42
CA ALA A 174 28.97 5.56 26.26
C ALA A 174 27.89 5.24 25.21
N GLU A 175 28.23 4.47 24.17
CA GLU A 175 27.31 3.96 23.16
C GLU A 175 27.48 2.44 23.01
N TRP A 176 26.40 1.77 22.64
CA TRP A 176 26.42 0.33 22.40
C TRP A 176 27.08 0.02 21.06
N ASP A 177 27.96 -0.99 21.03
CA ASP A 177 28.64 -1.36 19.80
C ASP A 177 27.66 -2.07 18.84
N SER A 178 27.39 -1.46 17.69
CA SER A 178 26.36 -1.91 16.76
C SER A 178 26.81 -1.85 15.30
N ALA A 179 26.23 -2.69 14.45
CA ALA A 179 26.62 -2.80 13.04
C ALA A 179 25.43 -3.18 12.13
N ALA A 180 25.58 -2.85 10.85
CA ALA A 180 24.66 -3.18 9.76
C ALA A 180 25.22 -4.34 8.93
N LEU A 181 24.95 -5.58 9.35
CA LEU A 181 25.48 -6.81 8.75
C LEU A 181 24.69 -7.23 7.50
N TYR A 182 25.36 -7.98 6.62
CA TYR A 182 24.75 -8.64 5.46
C TYR A 182 24.14 -7.64 4.45
N ARG A 183 24.94 -6.67 4.01
CA ARG A 183 24.50 -5.66 3.04
C ARG A 183 24.21 -6.27 1.67
N GLY A 184 23.10 -5.86 1.07
CA GLY A 184 22.66 -6.30 -0.26
C GLY A 184 21.94 -7.64 -0.26
N GLU A 185 21.82 -8.28 0.91
CA GLU A 185 21.04 -9.50 1.11
C GLU A 185 19.57 -9.16 1.40
N GLU A 186 18.74 -10.16 1.68
CA GLU A 186 17.29 -9.96 1.85
C GLU A 186 16.91 -9.14 3.11
N SER A 187 16.01 -8.18 2.95
CA SER A 187 15.20 -7.67 4.06
C SER A 187 14.03 -8.61 4.33
N ASN A 188 13.22 -8.30 5.34
CA ASN A 188 11.97 -9.02 5.59
C ASN A 188 10.76 -8.49 4.83
N ILE A 189 10.96 -7.78 3.70
CA ILE A 189 9.88 -7.31 2.83
C ILE A 189 9.90 -8.10 1.53
N GLU A 190 8.86 -8.90 1.32
CA GLU A 190 8.65 -9.71 0.14
C GLU A 190 7.97 -8.89 -0.98
N VAL A 191 8.46 -9.09 -2.20
CA VAL A 191 7.97 -8.52 -3.46
C VAL A 191 7.71 -9.66 -4.43
N ASN A 192 6.75 -10.52 -4.08
CA ASN A 192 6.43 -11.72 -4.85
C ASN A 192 5.61 -11.41 -6.13
N ASP A 193 4.97 -10.24 -6.18
CA ASP A 193 4.30 -9.71 -7.37
C ASP A 193 5.02 -8.43 -7.84
N PRO A 194 5.77 -8.47 -8.96
CA PRO A 194 6.47 -7.31 -9.49
C PRO A 194 5.54 -6.13 -9.81
N GLN A 195 4.25 -6.41 -10.09
CA GLN A 195 3.24 -5.38 -10.34
C GLN A 195 2.75 -4.71 -9.04
N THR A 196 3.28 -5.06 -7.88
CA THR A 196 3.07 -4.26 -6.65
C THR A 196 3.80 -2.91 -6.76
N ILE A 197 4.94 -2.90 -7.45
CA ILE A 197 5.71 -1.67 -7.71
C ILE A 197 5.15 -1.05 -8.99
N PRO A 198 4.83 0.25 -9.01
CA PRO A 198 4.38 0.94 -10.21
C PRO A 198 5.34 0.78 -11.39
N SER A 199 4.78 0.63 -12.59
CA SER A 199 5.54 0.52 -13.83
C SER A 199 6.50 1.71 -14.01
N GLY A 200 7.75 1.44 -14.40
CA GLY A 200 8.76 2.48 -14.63
C GLY A 200 9.62 2.79 -13.40
N ILE A 201 9.29 2.22 -12.23
CA ILE A 201 10.08 2.36 -11.00
C ILE A 201 10.92 1.10 -10.79
N THR A 202 12.21 1.29 -10.50
CA THR A 202 13.13 0.19 -10.21
C THR A 202 13.44 0.15 -8.71
N ALA A 203 13.25 -1.01 -8.10
CA ALA A 203 13.68 -1.28 -6.72
C ALA A 203 14.92 -2.19 -6.71
N ASN A 204 15.73 -2.08 -5.65
CA ASN A 204 16.81 -3.03 -5.41
C ASN A 204 16.23 -4.30 -4.78
N LEU A 205 16.25 -5.39 -5.55
CA LEU A 205 15.62 -6.66 -5.18
C LEU A 205 16.67 -7.77 -5.02
N HIS A 206 16.44 -8.67 -4.05
CA HIS A 206 17.23 -9.88 -3.82
C HIS A 206 16.34 -11.09 -4.00
N THR A 207 16.72 -12.03 -4.86
CA THR A 207 15.95 -13.26 -5.09
C THR A 207 16.67 -14.45 -4.48
N LYS A 208 15.99 -15.17 -3.59
CA LYS A 208 16.49 -16.36 -2.88
C LYS A 208 15.38 -17.38 -2.78
N GLN A 209 15.65 -18.63 -3.18
CA GLN A 209 14.68 -19.74 -3.12
C GLN A 209 13.30 -19.43 -3.75
N ASN A 210 13.28 -18.79 -4.93
CA ASN A 210 12.07 -18.36 -5.65
C ASN A 210 11.21 -17.29 -4.94
N GLN A 211 11.70 -16.70 -3.85
CA GLN A 211 11.11 -15.51 -3.24
C GLN A 211 11.98 -14.29 -3.53
N THR A 212 11.34 -13.15 -3.74
CA THR A 212 12.02 -11.89 -4.02
C THR A 212 11.77 -10.94 -2.88
N TYR A 213 12.82 -10.30 -2.39
CA TYR A 213 12.80 -9.41 -1.24
C TYR A 213 13.38 -8.05 -1.61
N MET A 214 12.97 -6.99 -0.91
CA MET A 214 13.72 -5.72 -0.95
C MET A 214 15.12 -5.95 -0.36
N GLN A 215 16.15 -5.34 -0.94
CA GLN A 215 17.53 -5.47 -0.44
C GLN A 215 17.74 -4.69 0.86
N GLY A 216 18.36 -5.34 1.85
CA GLY A 216 18.79 -4.72 3.10
C GLY A 216 20.11 -3.96 2.93
N TYR A 217 20.19 -2.78 3.56
CA TYR A 217 21.34 -1.86 3.54
C TYR A 217 21.87 -1.47 2.16
N ASN A 218 21.10 -1.71 1.09
CA ASN A 218 21.36 -1.21 -0.26
C ASN A 218 20.18 -0.35 -0.70
N PRO A 219 20.18 0.97 -0.37
CA PRO A 219 18.99 1.79 -0.48
C PRO A 219 18.39 1.82 -1.88
N SER A 220 17.08 1.62 -1.97
CA SER A 220 16.33 1.81 -3.23
C SER A 220 16.00 3.28 -3.42
N GLU A 221 16.04 3.77 -4.65
CA GLU A 221 15.68 5.16 -4.97
C GLU A 221 14.24 5.23 -5.48
N ALA A 222 13.46 6.20 -5.00
CA ALA A 222 12.18 6.58 -5.58
C ALA A 222 11.92 8.06 -5.31
N ASN A 223 11.47 8.80 -6.33
CA ASN A 223 11.15 10.22 -6.28
C ASN A 223 12.30 11.07 -5.69
N GLY A 224 13.56 10.72 -6.00
CA GLY A 224 14.77 11.38 -5.51
C GLY A 224 15.10 11.13 -4.02
N ASN A 225 14.42 10.18 -3.37
CA ASN A 225 14.66 9.77 -1.99
C ASN A 225 15.24 8.35 -1.92
N TYR A 226 16.09 8.10 -0.92
CA TYR A 226 16.74 6.79 -0.71
C TYR A 226 16.13 6.06 0.49
N PHE A 227 15.63 4.84 0.24
CA PHE A 227 14.93 4.01 1.21
C PHE A 227 15.83 2.85 1.65
N CYS A 228 16.31 2.91 2.90
CA CYS A 228 17.23 1.94 3.47
C CYS A 228 16.50 0.91 4.33
N PHE A 229 16.40 -0.33 3.83
CA PHE A 229 15.81 -1.45 4.57
C PHE A 229 16.87 -2.11 5.46
N VAL A 230 16.44 -2.72 6.56
CA VAL A 230 17.29 -3.54 7.44
C VAL A 230 17.33 -4.98 6.92
N THR A 231 18.52 -5.58 6.84
CA THR A 231 18.67 -6.99 6.43
C THR A 231 18.15 -7.93 7.52
N PHE A 232 17.28 -8.87 7.11
CA PHE A 232 16.80 -9.97 7.95
C PHE A 232 16.65 -11.21 7.07
N HIS A 233 17.54 -12.18 7.24
CA HIS A 233 17.47 -13.40 6.45
C HIS A 233 16.21 -14.20 6.71
N SER A 234 15.65 -14.74 5.64
CA SER A 234 14.48 -15.61 5.73
C SER A 234 14.86 -16.91 6.43
N ASN A 235 13.99 -17.38 7.33
CA ASN A 235 14.15 -18.63 8.10
C ASN A 235 15.39 -18.71 8.99
N GLU A 236 16.02 -17.57 9.34
CA GLU A 236 17.17 -17.54 10.23
C GLU A 236 16.81 -16.93 11.60
N ALA A 237 17.12 -17.64 12.68
CA ALA A 237 16.95 -17.12 14.03
C ALA A 237 18.10 -16.16 14.41
N SER A 238 17.83 -15.30 15.40
CA SER A 238 18.91 -14.52 16.02
C SER A 238 20.02 -15.46 16.53
N HIS A 239 21.27 -15.20 16.18
CA HIS A 239 22.40 -16.10 16.42
C HIS A 239 23.71 -15.31 16.64
N LEU A 240 24.73 -16.01 17.13
CA LEU A 240 26.06 -15.44 17.35
C LEU A 240 26.84 -15.34 16.05
N VAL A 241 27.52 -14.21 15.84
CA VAL A 241 28.38 -13.96 14.70
C VAL A 241 29.81 -13.75 15.17
N SER A 242 30.78 -14.01 14.29
CA SER A 242 32.17 -13.78 14.64
C SER A 242 32.42 -12.28 14.82
N ASN A 243 33.27 -11.91 15.80
CA ASN A 243 33.65 -10.51 15.99
C ASN A 243 34.34 -9.93 14.75
N ASN A 244 35.08 -10.75 13.99
CA ASN A 244 35.69 -10.32 12.73
C ASN A 244 34.63 -9.93 11.69
N THR A 245 33.56 -10.73 11.55
CA THR A 245 32.44 -10.40 10.67
C THR A 245 31.76 -9.11 11.13
N PHE A 246 31.52 -8.96 12.43
CA PHE A 246 30.93 -7.74 12.98
C PHE A 246 31.79 -6.50 12.70
N ASP A 247 33.09 -6.56 13.01
CA ASP A 247 34.03 -5.45 12.87
C ASP A 247 34.26 -5.08 11.39
N GLN A 248 34.16 -6.05 10.47
CA GLN A 248 34.16 -5.80 9.02
C GLN A 248 33.01 -4.90 8.57
N TRP A 249 31.83 -5.06 9.16
CA TRP A 249 30.60 -4.35 8.74
C TRP A 249 30.32 -3.08 9.55
N LYS A 250 30.89 -2.96 10.76
CA LYS A 250 30.70 -1.80 11.66
C LYS A 250 31.02 -0.46 11.01
N ASN A 251 32.16 -0.36 10.31
CA ASN A 251 32.66 0.91 9.76
C ASN A 251 32.25 1.14 8.30
N VAL A 252 31.41 0.27 7.73
CA VAL A 252 31.06 0.39 6.31
C VAL A 252 29.91 1.37 6.16
N THR A 253 30.18 2.53 5.58
CA THR A 253 29.14 3.53 5.26
C THR A 253 28.12 2.95 4.28
N VAL A 254 26.83 3.03 4.58
CA VAL A 254 25.76 2.67 3.64
C VAL A 254 25.70 3.75 2.55
N PRO A 255 25.79 3.38 1.26
CA PRO A 255 25.80 4.36 0.17
C PRO A 255 24.49 5.14 0.13
N ASN A 256 24.57 6.43 -0.20
CA ASN A 256 23.41 7.30 -0.44
C ASN A 256 22.37 7.35 0.71
N SER A 257 22.75 6.98 1.93
CA SER A 257 21.85 7.06 3.09
C SER A 257 21.79 8.49 3.61
N THR A 258 20.64 9.14 3.50
CA THR A 258 20.34 10.43 4.14
C THR A 258 19.75 10.28 5.55
N VAL A 259 19.66 9.03 6.03
CA VAL A 259 19.06 8.63 7.31
C VAL A 259 20.05 7.81 8.14
N GLN A 260 19.85 7.79 9.46
CA GLN A 260 20.67 6.96 10.35
C GLN A 260 20.44 5.48 10.03
N THR A 261 21.51 4.73 9.78
CA THR A 261 21.40 3.30 9.48
C THR A 261 21.03 2.54 10.75
N LEU A 262 19.84 1.93 10.79
CA LEU A 262 19.45 1.09 11.90
C LEU A 262 20.32 -0.17 11.98
N PRO A 263 20.91 -0.50 13.14
CA PRO A 263 21.70 -1.70 13.29
C PRO A 263 20.81 -2.95 13.38
N ASN A 264 21.32 -4.07 12.84
CA ASN A 264 20.76 -5.41 13.06
C ASN A 264 21.70 -6.31 13.86
N ALA A 265 22.92 -5.88 14.18
CA ALA A 265 23.82 -6.63 15.03
C ALA A 265 24.35 -5.80 16.19
N PHE A 266 24.62 -6.49 17.29
CA PHE A 266 24.98 -5.91 18.58
C PHE A 266 26.18 -6.68 19.14
N LYS A 267 27.21 -5.95 19.54
CA LYS A 267 28.42 -6.49 20.18
C LYS A 267 28.50 -5.94 21.59
N GLU A 268 28.89 -6.79 22.52
CA GLU A 268 29.09 -6.41 23.92
C GLU A 268 30.36 -7.03 24.45
N SER A 269 31.04 -6.29 25.33
CA SER A 269 32.20 -6.79 26.07
C SER A 269 31.83 -6.97 27.53
N GLY A 270 32.03 -8.17 28.06
CA GLY A 270 31.81 -8.42 29.49
C GLY A 270 33.11 -8.30 30.28
N HIS A 271 32.99 -7.83 31.52
CA HIS A 271 34.09 -7.79 32.49
C HIS A 271 33.70 -8.49 33.79
N LEU A 272 34.70 -8.98 34.52
CA LEU A 272 34.54 -9.47 35.89
C LEU A 272 34.71 -8.34 36.88
N THR A 273 33.82 -8.27 37.86
CA THR A 273 33.95 -7.32 38.96
C THR A 273 34.97 -7.84 39.99
N ASP A 274 35.90 -6.97 40.41
CA ASP A 274 36.70 -7.05 41.64
C ASP A 274 38.04 -7.82 41.72
N GLN A 275 38.51 -8.68 40.79
CA GLN A 275 39.81 -9.37 41.04
C GLN A 275 40.75 -9.62 39.85
N VAL A 276 40.25 -9.79 38.62
CA VAL A 276 41.07 -9.99 37.41
C VAL A 276 40.33 -9.39 36.22
N GLN A 277 40.96 -8.45 35.49
CA GLN A 277 40.42 -7.94 34.23
C GLN A 277 40.56 -9.01 33.13
N LEU A 278 39.76 -10.06 33.18
CA LEU A 278 39.40 -10.77 31.96
C LEU A 278 38.37 -9.91 31.23
N ALA A 279 38.54 -9.81 29.92
CA ALA A 279 37.58 -9.21 29.01
C ALA A 279 37.32 -10.22 27.90
N ALA A 280 36.05 -10.42 27.57
CA ALA A 280 35.66 -11.15 26.38
C ALA A 280 34.52 -10.38 25.72
N SER A 281 34.41 -10.53 24.41
CA SER A 281 33.36 -9.89 23.62
C SER A 281 32.65 -10.89 22.74
N ALA A 282 31.35 -10.70 22.61
CA ALA A 282 30.51 -11.50 21.73
C ALA A 282 29.65 -10.57 20.88
N SER A 283 29.40 -11.00 19.65
CA SER A 283 28.55 -10.30 18.70
C SER A 283 27.39 -11.19 18.31
N ALA A 284 26.19 -10.62 18.21
CA ALA A 284 24.99 -11.34 17.81
C ALA A 284 24.19 -10.53 16.81
N VAL A 285 23.58 -11.21 15.84
CA VAL A 285 22.65 -10.60 14.88
C VAL A 285 21.21 -10.85 15.33
N ALA A 286 20.40 -9.81 15.24
CA ALA A 286 18.98 -9.81 15.51
C ALA A 286 18.20 -10.16 14.25
N ASN A 287 17.27 -11.10 14.36
CA ASN A 287 16.33 -11.44 13.30
C ASN A 287 14.95 -11.73 13.90
N PRO A 288 13.88 -11.04 13.47
CA PRO A 288 12.53 -11.24 14.01
C PRO A 288 11.88 -12.54 13.52
N MET A 289 12.46 -13.23 12.53
CA MET A 289 11.89 -14.42 11.87
C MET A 289 10.46 -14.18 11.34
N ARG A 290 10.23 -13.00 10.79
CA ARG A 290 8.94 -12.59 10.22
C ARG A 290 9.18 -11.87 8.92
N SER A 291 8.42 -12.26 7.89
CA SER A 291 8.34 -11.58 6.61
C SER A 291 7.01 -10.85 6.46
N TYR A 292 7.00 -9.78 5.68
CA TYR A 292 5.80 -9.04 5.30
C TYR A 292 5.80 -8.78 3.80
N GLU A 293 4.63 -8.71 3.19
CA GLU A 293 4.51 -8.27 1.80
C GLU A 293 4.64 -6.73 1.71
N LEU A 294 5.29 -6.24 0.66
CA LEU A 294 5.36 -4.81 0.34
C LEU A 294 3.95 -4.27 0.09
N THR A 295 3.41 -3.45 0.99
CA THR A 295 2.00 -3.00 0.93
C THR A 295 1.77 -1.60 1.49
N ILE A 296 0.65 -0.97 1.11
CA ILE A 296 0.04 0.20 1.77
C ILE A 296 -1.26 -0.25 2.46
N PRO A 297 -1.24 -0.71 3.73
CA PRO A 297 -2.36 -1.46 4.28
C PRO A 297 -3.68 -0.68 4.39
N HIS A 298 -3.68 0.54 4.93
CA HIS A 298 -4.91 1.32 5.05
C HIS A 298 -5.08 2.24 3.84
N SER A 299 -5.30 1.65 2.67
CA SER A 299 -5.53 2.38 1.42
C SER A 299 -6.72 1.85 0.63
N PHE A 300 -7.21 2.63 -0.34
CA PHE A 300 -8.37 2.29 -1.15
C PHE A 300 -8.29 2.87 -2.57
N VAL A 301 -9.05 2.26 -3.48
CA VAL A 301 -9.34 2.78 -4.82
C VAL A 301 -10.81 3.16 -4.88
N ALA A 302 -11.13 4.34 -5.39
CA ALA A 302 -12.50 4.80 -5.56
C ALA A 302 -12.97 4.63 -7.01
N ILE A 303 -14.24 4.28 -7.18
CA ILE A 303 -14.95 4.28 -8.47
C ILE A 303 -16.17 5.16 -8.31
N SER A 304 -16.20 6.28 -9.02
CA SER A 304 -17.34 7.20 -9.08
C SER A 304 -18.12 6.96 -10.36
N LEU A 305 -19.44 6.83 -10.23
CA LEU A 305 -20.37 6.70 -11.34
C LEU A 305 -21.29 7.93 -11.39
N THR A 306 -21.26 8.62 -12.52
CA THR A 306 -22.18 9.71 -12.85
C THR A 306 -22.86 9.39 -14.18
N SER A 307 -24.18 9.25 -14.21
CA SER A 307 -24.98 8.97 -15.40
C SER A 307 -26.16 9.94 -15.41
N ILE A 308 -26.19 10.82 -16.40
CA ILE A 308 -27.14 11.92 -16.48
C ILE A 308 -27.88 11.86 -17.82
N ALA A 309 -29.20 12.01 -17.78
CA ALA A 309 -30.00 12.20 -18.98
C ALA A 309 -30.35 13.67 -19.16
N THR A 310 -30.14 14.18 -20.37
CA THR A 310 -30.51 15.53 -20.80
C THR A 310 -31.60 15.41 -21.84
N ILE A 311 -32.75 16.03 -21.57
CA ILE A 311 -33.96 15.84 -22.39
C ILE A 311 -34.32 17.16 -23.04
N ARG A 312 -34.46 17.13 -24.36
CA ARG A 312 -34.79 18.29 -25.21
C ARG A 312 -36.06 17.99 -26.01
N LEU A 313 -36.99 18.92 -25.98
CA LEU A 313 -38.13 18.97 -26.90
C LEU A 313 -37.92 20.12 -27.89
N ASP A 314 -37.85 19.79 -29.17
CA ASP A 314 -37.85 20.74 -30.27
C ASP A 314 -39.25 20.77 -30.91
N ASP A 315 -39.88 21.94 -30.98
CA ASP A 315 -41.21 22.05 -31.57
C ASP A 315 -41.20 22.18 -33.10
N GLY A 316 -40.02 22.18 -33.73
CA GLY A 316 -39.88 22.34 -35.18
C GLY A 316 -40.14 23.77 -35.69
N HIS A 317 -40.44 24.71 -34.79
CA HIS A 317 -40.68 26.12 -35.09
C HIS A 317 -39.59 27.03 -34.51
N GLY A 318 -38.44 26.45 -34.15
CA GLY A 318 -37.30 27.15 -33.58
C GLY A 318 -37.38 27.32 -32.06
N HIS A 319 -38.37 26.74 -31.37
CA HIS A 319 -38.38 26.72 -29.91
C HIS A 319 -37.84 25.40 -29.37
N VAL A 320 -36.89 25.55 -28.46
CA VAL A 320 -36.26 24.44 -27.76
C VAL A 320 -36.62 24.52 -26.29
N THR A 321 -37.24 23.46 -25.76
CA THR A 321 -37.47 23.30 -24.32
C THR A 321 -36.50 22.27 -23.78
N ASN A 322 -35.60 22.71 -22.89
CA ASN A 322 -34.68 21.82 -22.18
C ASN A 322 -35.26 21.50 -20.81
N TYR A 323 -35.34 20.21 -20.48
CA TYR A 323 -35.77 19.75 -19.17
C TYR A 323 -34.55 19.62 -18.24
N PRO A 324 -34.74 19.74 -16.90
CA PRO A 324 -33.66 19.54 -15.95
C PRO A 324 -32.97 18.19 -16.15
N PRO A 325 -31.63 18.13 -16.08
CA PRO A 325 -30.91 16.88 -16.16
C PRO A 325 -31.38 15.91 -15.07
N LYS A 326 -31.49 14.62 -15.40
CA LYS A 326 -31.94 13.57 -14.47
C LYS A 326 -30.88 12.50 -14.27
N PRO A 327 -30.42 12.23 -13.04
CA PRO A 327 -29.59 11.07 -12.76
C PRO A 327 -30.35 9.75 -12.97
N TYR A 328 -29.65 8.69 -13.35
CA TYR A 328 -30.22 7.34 -13.48
C TYR A 328 -29.16 6.27 -13.14
N TYR A 329 -29.47 5.28 -12.28
CA TYR A 329 -28.43 4.38 -11.74
C TYR A 329 -28.71 2.88 -11.60
N SER A 330 -29.94 2.38 -11.73
CA SER A 330 -30.18 0.92 -11.79
C SER A 330 -31.62 0.54 -12.05
N ASP A 331 -32.56 1.46 -11.89
CA ASP A 331 -33.94 1.21 -12.30
C ASP A 331 -34.12 1.60 -13.76
N THR A 332 -34.33 0.59 -14.60
CA THR A 332 -34.88 0.71 -15.96
C THR A 332 -36.33 1.22 -15.86
N GLY A 333 -36.46 2.47 -15.44
CA GLY A 333 -37.72 3.18 -15.37
C GLY A 333 -38.01 3.81 -16.72
N THR A 334 -39.18 3.51 -17.28
CA THR A 334 -39.76 4.40 -18.29
C THR A 334 -40.03 5.74 -17.62
N LEU A 335 -39.29 6.77 -18.00
CA LEU A 335 -39.58 8.14 -17.62
C LEU A 335 -40.52 8.75 -18.64
N GLN A 336 -41.55 9.44 -18.15
CA GLN A 336 -42.35 10.36 -18.96
C GLN A 336 -41.84 11.79 -18.70
N PRO A 337 -40.85 12.30 -19.45
CA PRO A 337 -40.29 13.63 -19.23
C PRO A 337 -41.31 14.76 -19.33
N PHE A 338 -42.30 14.59 -20.21
CA PHE A 338 -43.39 15.54 -20.38
C PHE A 338 -44.67 14.84 -20.80
N LYS A 339 -45.78 15.40 -20.37
CA LYS A 339 -47.13 14.89 -20.61
C LYS A 339 -47.97 16.03 -21.14
N SER A 340 -48.71 15.77 -22.19
CA SER A 340 -49.69 16.68 -22.78
C SER A 340 -49.11 18.06 -23.11
N VAL A 341 -47.95 18.08 -23.75
CA VAL A 341 -47.38 19.33 -24.25
C VAL A 341 -48.14 19.72 -25.50
N ASP A 342 -48.78 20.88 -25.43
CA ASP A 342 -49.46 21.50 -26.55
C ASP A 342 -48.43 22.18 -27.47
N LEU A 343 -48.34 21.67 -28.69
CA LEU A 343 -47.43 22.19 -29.72
C LEU A 343 -47.99 23.44 -30.43
N GLU A 344 -49.28 23.78 -30.28
CA GLU A 344 -49.93 24.94 -30.91
C GLU A 344 -49.87 26.22 -30.05
N ASN A 345 -49.74 26.10 -28.72
CA ASN A 345 -49.95 27.24 -27.81
C ASN A 345 -48.74 28.18 -27.58
N LYS A 346 -47.59 27.97 -28.23
CA LYS A 346 -46.51 28.98 -28.29
C LYS A 346 -46.74 29.92 -29.49
N ARG A 347 -47.61 30.91 -29.27
CA ARG A 347 -47.98 31.96 -30.24
C ARG A 347 -46.75 32.60 -30.91
N TYR A 348 -46.68 32.57 -32.24
CA TYR A 348 -45.98 33.60 -33.00
C TYR A 348 -46.82 34.14 -34.15
N THR A 349 -46.90 35.46 -34.17
CA THR A 349 -47.47 36.28 -35.24
C THR A 349 -46.36 36.50 -36.26
N TYR A 350 -46.47 35.94 -37.47
CA TYR A 350 -45.63 36.32 -38.60
C TYR A 350 -46.50 36.83 -39.75
N PRO A 351 -46.11 37.95 -40.42
CA PRO A 351 -46.97 38.63 -41.37
C PRO A 351 -46.93 37.91 -42.72
N TYR A 352 -48.02 38.07 -43.48
CA TYR A 352 -48.24 37.57 -44.85
C TYR A 352 -49.00 36.23 -44.97
N THR A 353 -50.32 36.36 -44.78
CA THR A 353 -51.36 35.96 -45.75
C THR A 353 -51.29 34.55 -46.34
N SER A 354 -51.78 33.59 -45.55
CA SER A 354 -52.92 32.69 -45.85
C SER A 354 -52.79 31.48 -44.93
N SER A 355 -53.06 31.72 -43.65
CA SER A 355 -53.10 30.71 -42.61
C SER A 355 -54.26 29.75 -42.85
N LYS A 356 -54.05 28.77 -43.74
CA LYS A 356 -54.72 27.48 -43.62
C LYS A 356 -54.00 26.72 -42.52
N TRP A 357 -54.54 26.89 -41.32
CA TRP A 357 -54.26 26.04 -40.18
C TRP A 357 -54.52 24.60 -40.60
N LEU A 358 -53.51 23.74 -40.55
CA LEU A 358 -53.75 22.33 -40.25
C LEU A 358 -54.05 22.31 -38.75
N GLY A 359 -55.28 22.68 -38.40
CA GLY A 359 -55.73 22.63 -37.01
C GLY A 359 -55.71 21.18 -36.58
N THR A 360 -54.81 20.84 -35.68
CA THR A 360 -54.88 19.62 -34.89
C THR A 360 -54.02 19.84 -33.66
N SER A 361 -54.70 20.28 -32.60
CA SER A 361 -54.21 20.30 -31.23
C SER A 361 -53.82 18.87 -30.84
N GLY A 362 -52.53 18.57 -30.95
CA GLY A 362 -51.94 17.31 -30.51
C GLY A 362 -51.27 17.47 -29.16
N LEU A 363 -51.75 16.73 -28.15
CA LEU A 363 -51.06 16.67 -26.86
C LEU A 363 -49.92 15.66 -26.96
N LEU A 364 -48.69 16.16 -27.10
CA LEU A 364 -47.51 15.33 -27.20
C LEU A 364 -47.09 14.81 -25.81
N ASN A 365 -46.95 13.49 -25.69
CA ASN A 365 -46.29 12.84 -24.56
C ASN A 365 -44.98 12.23 -25.04
N GLY A 366 -43.90 12.49 -24.32
CA GLY A 366 -42.60 11.85 -24.54
C GLY A 366 -42.34 10.83 -23.45
N TYR A 367 -41.75 9.70 -23.83
CA TYR A 367 -41.33 8.62 -22.95
C TYR A 367 -39.90 8.22 -23.28
N VAL A 368 -39.13 7.84 -22.27
CA VAL A 368 -37.76 7.35 -22.44
C VAL A 368 -37.44 6.23 -21.46
N SER A 369 -36.81 5.17 -21.93
CA SER A 369 -36.23 4.10 -21.14
C SER A 369 -34.71 4.32 -21.03
N LEU A 370 -34.23 4.50 -19.79
CA LEU A 370 -32.84 4.81 -19.46
C LEU A 370 -32.22 3.73 -18.58
N GLY A 371 -30.89 3.64 -18.57
CA GLY A 371 -30.14 2.69 -17.73
C GLY A 371 -30.09 1.28 -18.29
N ASN A 372 -30.50 1.07 -19.54
CA ASN A 372 -30.45 -0.24 -20.19
C ASN A 372 -28.99 -0.70 -20.42
N GLU A 373 -28.03 0.24 -20.51
CA GLU A 373 -26.60 -0.06 -20.60
C GLU A 373 -26.06 -0.69 -19.31
N LEU A 374 -26.71 -0.42 -18.18
CA LEU A 374 -26.27 -0.88 -16.86
C LEU A 374 -26.81 -2.27 -16.51
N GLN A 375 -27.44 -2.98 -17.46
CA GLN A 375 -27.94 -4.34 -17.25
C GLN A 375 -26.90 -5.40 -17.68
N PRO A 376 -26.55 -6.39 -16.84
CA PRO A 376 -27.03 -6.60 -15.47
C PRO A 376 -26.48 -5.55 -14.49
N ASP A 377 -27.32 -5.16 -13.52
CA ASP A 377 -27.05 -4.12 -12.51
C ASP A 377 -25.88 -4.48 -11.58
N ASN A 378 -24.65 -4.19 -12.03
CA ASN A 378 -23.43 -4.32 -11.24
C ASN A 378 -22.32 -3.38 -11.73
N LEU A 379 -21.31 -3.21 -10.88
CA LEU A 379 -20.20 -2.28 -11.12
C LEU A 379 -19.31 -2.69 -12.30
N TRP A 380 -19.18 -3.99 -12.58
CA TRP A 380 -18.46 -4.47 -13.76
C TRP A 380 -19.14 -4.04 -15.07
N GLN A 381 -20.47 -4.19 -15.13
CA GLN A 381 -21.27 -3.74 -16.26
C GLN A 381 -21.21 -2.22 -16.37
N ALA A 382 -21.30 -1.49 -15.26
CA ALA A 382 -21.17 -0.04 -15.28
C ALA A 382 -19.81 0.44 -15.81
N ILE A 383 -18.72 -0.31 -15.68
CA ILE A 383 -17.44 0.06 -16.30
C ILE A 383 -17.46 -0.20 -17.80
N ASN A 384 -18.04 -1.31 -18.26
CA ASN A 384 -17.96 -1.79 -19.65
C ASN A 384 -19.24 -1.57 -20.48
N ALA A 385 -20.12 -0.67 -20.04
CA ALA A 385 -21.48 -0.58 -20.58
C ALA A 385 -21.54 -0.10 -22.03
N LEU A 386 -20.54 0.70 -22.46
CA LEU A 386 -20.44 1.22 -23.82
C LEU A 386 -19.25 0.61 -24.55
N PRO A 387 -19.23 0.62 -25.90
CA PRO A 387 -18.06 0.21 -26.66
C PRO A 387 -16.87 1.15 -26.43
N GLY A 388 -15.70 0.54 -26.25
CA GLY A 388 -14.43 1.20 -26.04
C GLY A 388 -13.37 0.18 -25.64
N ASP A 389 -12.10 0.60 -25.61
CA ASP A 389 -11.04 -0.21 -25.00
C ASP A 389 -10.95 0.11 -23.50
N HIS A 390 -11.68 -0.66 -22.70
CA HIS A 390 -11.70 -0.52 -21.24
C HIS A 390 -10.54 -1.25 -20.54
N ALA A 391 -9.63 -1.90 -21.28
CA ALA A 391 -8.48 -2.59 -20.70
C ALA A 391 -7.61 -1.62 -19.88
N ALA A 392 -7.47 -0.38 -20.33
CA ALA A 392 -6.75 0.67 -19.62
C ALA A 392 -7.40 1.02 -18.26
N ALA A 393 -8.73 1.01 -18.15
CA ALA A 393 -9.43 1.31 -16.90
C ALA A 393 -9.29 0.17 -15.88
N ILE A 394 -9.36 -1.08 -16.34
CA ILE A 394 -9.20 -2.24 -15.47
C ILE A 394 -7.74 -2.39 -15.01
N SER A 395 -6.76 -2.13 -15.90
CA SER A 395 -5.35 -2.24 -15.55
C SER A 395 -4.91 -1.24 -14.48
N VAL A 396 -5.39 0.02 -14.53
CA VAL A 396 -5.06 1.01 -13.49
C VAL A 396 -5.68 0.66 -12.14
N ILE A 397 -6.92 0.14 -12.10
CA ILE A 397 -7.53 -0.32 -10.85
C ILE A 397 -6.75 -1.52 -10.30
N LEU A 398 -6.47 -2.52 -11.14
CA LEU A 398 -5.78 -3.73 -10.73
C LEU A 398 -4.40 -3.42 -10.15
N GLN A 399 -3.64 -2.56 -10.82
CA GLN A 399 -2.34 -2.09 -10.34
C GLN A 399 -2.44 -1.50 -8.93
N ARG A 400 -3.42 -0.62 -8.67
CA ARG A 400 -3.60 -0.01 -7.34
C ARG A 400 -4.07 -1.02 -6.29
N VAL A 401 -4.94 -1.97 -6.66
CA VAL A 401 -5.37 -3.03 -5.73
C VAL A 401 -4.18 -3.91 -5.30
N LYS A 402 -3.21 -4.14 -6.20
CA LYS A 402 -1.99 -4.90 -5.90
C LYS A 402 -1.11 -4.23 -4.84
N GLU A 403 -1.20 -2.92 -4.67
CA GLU A 403 -0.42 -2.19 -3.66
C GLU A 403 -0.88 -2.47 -2.21
N PHE A 404 -2.10 -2.95 -1.98
CA PHE A 404 -2.54 -3.42 -0.66
C PHE A 404 -2.85 -4.92 -0.61
N LYS A 405 -3.00 -5.57 -1.78
CA LYS A 405 -3.07 -7.03 -1.91
C LYS A 405 -2.18 -7.52 -3.07
N PRO A 406 -0.89 -7.77 -2.82
CA PRO A 406 -0.01 -8.36 -3.81
C PRO A 406 -0.56 -9.70 -4.33
N GLY A 407 -0.35 -9.95 -5.62
CA GLY A 407 -0.83 -11.15 -6.31
C GLY A 407 -2.32 -11.14 -6.69
N TYR A 408 -3.07 -10.07 -6.40
CA TYR A 408 -4.49 -9.99 -6.78
C TYR A 408 -4.65 -10.05 -8.31
N THR A 409 -5.56 -10.89 -8.79
CA THR A 409 -5.70 -11.17 -10.22
C THR A 409 -6.82 -10.37 -10.87
N GLN A 410 -6.76 -10.20 -12.18
CA GLN A 410 -7.84 -9.57 -12.95
C GLN A 410 -9.17 -10.33 -12.81
N GLY A 411 -9.13 -11.67 -12.75
CA GLY A 411 -10.33 -12.50 -12.57
C GLY A 411 -11.01 -12.27 -11.22
N GLU A 412 -10.22 -12.12 -10.15
CA GLU A 412 -10.74 -11.79 -8.81
C GLU A 412 -11.33 -10.37 -8.78
N LEU A 413 -10.68 -9.39 -9.42
CA LEU A 413 -11.22 -8.04 -9.57
C LEU A 413 -12.54 -8.04 -10.33
N GLN A 414 -12.62 -8.76 -11.45
CA GLN A 414 -13.85 -8.88 -12.22
C GLN A 414 -14.99 -9.50 -11.40
N ASN A 415 -14.71 -10.57 -10.65
CA ASN A 415 -15.71 -11.22 -9.80
C ASN A 415 -16.17 -10.31 -8.66
N LEU A 416 -15.25 -9.54 -8.06
CA LEU A 416 -15.57 -8.54 -7.04
C LEU A 416 -16.50 -7.44 -7.59
N LEU A 417 -16.22 -6.93 -8.79
CA LEU A 417 -17.02 -5.89 -9.41
C LEU A 417 -18.40 -6.40 -9.88
N LYS A 418 -18.50 -7.67 -10.30
CA LYS A 418 -19.79 -8.31 -10.65
C LYS A 418 -20.68 -8.57 -9.44
N SER A 419 -20.09 -8.83 -8.27
CA SER A 419 -20.86 -9.10 -7.05
C SER A 419 -21.46 -7.83 -6.43
N GLN A 420 -20.92 -6.67 -6.78
CA GLN A 420 -21.41 -5.37 -6.30
C GLN A 420 -22.51 -4.82 -7.22
N ARG A 421 -23.75 -4.82 -6.71
CA ARG A 421 -24.89 -4.14 -7.36
C ARG A 421 -24.75 -2.63 -7.33
N LEU A 422 -25.34 -1.94 -8.32
CA LEU A 422 -25.38 -0.49 -8.30
C LEU A 422 -26.44 -0.01 -7.30
N LEU A 423 -26.10 1.03 -6.55
CA LEU A 423 -27.02 1.68 -5.64
C LEU A 423 -27.78 2.78 -6.36
N ASN A 424 -29.10 2.79 -6.21
CA ASN A 424 -29.95 3.92 -6.55
C ASN A 424 -30.42 4.58 -5.26
N ASN A 425 -29.66 5.57 -4.79
CA ASN A 425 -29.96 6.35 -3.58
C ASN A 425 -30.49 7.76 -3.92
N GLY A 426 -30.79 8.05 -5.19
CA GLY A 426 -31.24 9.36 -5.64
C GLY A 426 -30.15 10.45 -5.66
N GLU A 427 -28.88 10.10 -5.42
CA GLU A 427 -27.76 11.03 -5.54
C GLU A 427 -27.31 11.18 -7.00
N ASP A 428 -26.80 12.35 -7.37
CA ASP A 428 -26.26 12.62 -8.71
C ASP A 428 -24.98 11.84 -8.99
N THR A 429 -24.31 11.28 -7.99
CA THR A 429 -23.06 10.54 -8.16
C THR A 429 -22.92 9.51 -7.06
N VAL A 430 -22.65 8.27 -7.44
CA VAL A 430 -22.47 7.16 -6.51
C VAL A 430 -21.01 6.75 -6.50
N THR A 431 -20.41 6.69 -5.31
CA THR A 431 -18.99 6.30 -5.14
C THR A 431 -18.87 4.96 -4.43
N TYR A 432 -18.13 4.05 -5.06
CA TYR A 432 -17.73 2.76 -4.52
C TYR A 432 -16.26 2.80 -4.12
N TYR A 433 -15.92 2.11 -3.05
CA TYR A 433 -14.56 2.01 -2.54
C TYR A 433 -14.14 0.56 -2.56
N ILE A 434 -13.02 0.27 -3.21
CA ILE A 434 -12.31 -1.02 -3.14
C ILE A 434 -11.23 -0.87 -2.09
N TYR A 435 -11.26 -1.71 -1.05
CA TYR A 435 -10.39 -1.59 0.11
C TYR A 435 -10.04 -2.96 0.71
N PRO A 436 -8.93 -3.08 1.44
CA PRO A 436 -8.58 -4.30 2.16
C PRO A 436 -9.34 -4.42 3.49
N LYS A 437 -9.74 -5.64 3.82
CA LYS A 437 -10.22 -6.07 5.13
C LYS A 437 -9.16 -6.95 5.77
N TYR A 438 -8.85 -6.66 7.02
CA TYR A 438 -7.87 -7.41 7.80
C TYR A 438 -8.59 -8.19 8.88
N SER A 439 -8.23 -9.47 9.01
CA SER A 439 -8.61 -10.31 10.16
C SER A 439 -7.53 -10.32 11.24
N THR A 440 -6.32 -9.87 10.91
CA THR A 440 -5.17 -9.82 11.82
C THR A 440 -4.99 -8.42 12.42
N PRO A 441 -4.57 -8.31 13.70
CA PRO A 441 -4.35 -7.01 14.34
C PRO A 441 -3.19 -6.18 13.77
N ASP A 442 -2.29 -6.80 13.02
CA ASP A 442 -1.11 -6.17 12.41
C ASP A 442 -1.31 -5.79 10.93
N ASN A 443 -2.56 -5.87 10.44
CA ASN A 443 -2.95 -5.55 9.06
C ASN A 443 -2.15 -6.32 8.00
N THR A 444 -2.03 -7.63 8.21
CA THR A 444 -1.43 -8.59 7.28
C THR A 444 -2.52 -9.47 6.66
N ASN A 445 -2.24 -10.14 5.53
CA ASN A 445 -3.19 -11.03 4.85
C ASN A 445 -4.53 -10.34 4.50
N ALA A 446 -4.46 -9.27 3.71
CA ALA A 446 -5.64 -8.54 3.25
C ALA A 446 -6.64 -9.44 2.52
N GLN A 447 -7.93 -9.18 2.71
CA GLN A 447 -9.00 -9.61 1.83
C GLN A 447 -9.60 -8.40 1.12
N VAL A 448 -9.74 -8.44 -0.20
CA VAL A 448 -10.28 -7.30 -0.94
C VAL A 448 -11.80 -7.26 -0.83
N ALA A 449 -12.35 -6.11 -0.50
CA ALA A 449 -13.77 -5.85 -0.45
C ALA A 449 -14.14 -4.60 -1.24
N VAL A 450 -15.40 -4.51 -1.64
CA VAL A 450 -15.99 -3.32 -2.22
C VAL A 450 -17.21 -2.91 -1.38
N GLY A 451 -17.42 -1.61 -1.25
CA GLY A 451 -18.57 -1.08 -0.53
C GLY A 451 -18.79 0.40 -0.77
N THR A 452 -19.87 0.92 -0.20
CA THR A 452 -20.25 2.33 -0.27
C THR A 452 -20.40 2.92 1.12
N ARG A 453 -20.75 4.21 1.21
CA ARG A 453 -20.91 4.92 2.49
C ARG A 453 -21.88 4.15 3.41
N GLY A 454 -21.42 3.81 4.62
CA GLY A 454 -22.16 2.99 5.59
C GLY A 454 -21.72 1.52 5.67
N GLN A 455 -20.96 1.02 4.68
CA GLN A 455 -20.38 -0.33 4.66
C GLN A 455 -18.86 -0.32 4.84
N LEU A 456 -18.27 0.86 5.01
CA LEU A 456 -16.82 1.07 5.04
C LEU A 456 -16.26 0.87 6.45
N PRO A 457 -15.02 0.39 6.57
CA PRO A 457 -14.36 0.27 7.85
C PRO A 457 -14.08 1.66 8.44
N SER A 458 -14.04 1.74 9.78
CA SER A 458 -13.88 3.00 10.52
C SER A 458 -12.58 3.76 10.24
N TRP A 459 -11.54 3.06 9.78
CA TRP A 459 -10.26 3.67 9.44
C TRP A 459 -10.28 4.40 8.09
N LEU A 460 -11.23 4.08 7.19
CA LEU A 460 -11.27 4.58 5.82
C LEU A 460 -11.88 5.99 5.77
N ASN A 461 -11.09 6.95 5.30
CA ASN A 461 -11.49 8.34 5.12
C ASN A 461 -12.09 8.58 3.73
N THR A 462 -13.42 8.66 3.66
CA THR A 462 -14.15 8.91 2.40
C THR A 462 -13.87 10.28 1.78
N ASN A 463 -13.34 11.22 2.56
CA ASN A 463 -13.03 12.58 2.11
C ASN A 463 -11.62 12.67 1.51
N ALA A 464 -10.83 11.60 1.57
CA ALA A 464 -9.49 11.59 0.97
C ALA A 464 -9.60 11.61 -0.56
N THR A 465 -9.04 12.65 -1.17
CA THR A 465 -9.00 12.84 -2.62
C THR A 465 -7.63 12.47 -3.19
N PRO A 466 -7.56 11.87 -4.39
CA PRO A 466 -6.28 11.61 -5.05
C PRO A 466 -5.56 12.91 -5.41
N GLU A 467 -4.23 12.92 -5.27
CA GLU A 467 -3.41 14.13 -5.46
C GLU A 467 -3.03 14.41 -6.92
N GLY A 468 -3.16 13.43 -7.80
CA GLY A 468 -2.87 13.59 -9.23
C GLY A 468 -3.90 14.43 -9.97
N SER A 469 -3.55 14.85 -11.19
CA SER A 469 -4.48 15.42 -12.15
C SER A 469 -5.37 14.33 -12.76
N SER A 470 -6.62 14.65 -13.08
CA SER A 470 -7.51 13.71 -13.77
C SER A 470 -7.27 13.75 -15.29
N LYS A 471 -7.19 12.58 -15.95
CA LYS A 471 -7.14 12.46 -17.42
C LYS A 471 -8.16 11.46 -17.93
N THR A 472 -8.70 11.70 -19.13
CA THR A 472 -9.50 10.71 -19.84
C THR A 472 -8.63 9.55 -20.30
N ILE A 473 -8.99 8.33 -19.92
CA ILE A 473 -8.30 7.10 -20.30
C ILE A 473 -9.12 6.23 -21.26
N VAL A 474 -10.45 6.39 -21.26
CA VAL A 474 -11.34 5.77 -22.24
C VAL A 474 -12.32 6.83 -22.70
N LYS A 475 -12.40 7.05 -24.01
CA LYS A 475 -13.50 7.78 -24.64
C LYS A 475 -14.45 6.74 -25.21
N GLU A 476 -15.64 6.62 -24.62
CA GLU A 476 -16.62 5.64 -25.06
C GLU A 476 -17.24 6.12 -26.38
N GLN A 477 -17.53 5.19 -27.29
CA GLN A 477 -18.17 5.51 -28.57
C GLN A 477 -19.64 5.87 -28.33
N THR A 478 -20.12 6.91 -29.00
CA THR A 478 -21.52 7.32 -28.93
C THR A 478 -22.41 6.23 -29.54
N GLN A 479 -23.40 5.76 -28.78
CA GLN A 479 -24.43 4.86 -29.29
C GLN A 479 -25.75 5.59 -29.50
N ARG A 480 -26.39 5.31 -30.64
CA ARG A 480 -27.67 5.88 -31.04
C ARG A 480 -28.78 4.86 -30.84
N ASP A 481 -29.89 5.31 -30.22
CA ASP A 481 -31.15 4.56 -30.08
C ASP A 481 -30.99 3.15 -29.43
N LYS A 482 -29.82 2.91 -28.85
CA LYS A 482 -29.38 1.70 -28.15
C LYS A 482 -28.34 2.11 -27.12
N PRO A 483 -28.30 1.46 -25.95
CA PRO A 483 -29.33 0.55 -25.43
C PRO A 483 -30.56 1.31 -24.87
N ASN A 484 -30.47 2.63 -24.73
CA ASN A 484 -31.57 3.48 -24.27
C ASN A 484 -32.52 3.81 -25.44
N THR A 485 -33.83 3.83 -25.18
CA THR A 485 -34.85 4.06 -26.20
C THR A 485 -35.77 5.19 -25.79
N ALA A 486 -36.18 6.02 -26.74
CA ALA A 486 -37.22 7.02 -26.55
C ALA A 486 -38.39 6.67 -27.46
N TRP A 487 -39.59 7.13 -27.10
CA TRP A 487 -40.77 7.08 -27.95
C TRP A 487 -41.76 8.13 -27.50
N SER A 488 -42.74 8.43 -28.34
CA SER A 488 -43.72 9.46 -28.08
C SER A 488 -45.10 9.04 -28.56
N THR A 489 -46.11 9.69 -28.00
CA THR A 489 -47.52 9.49 -28.37
C THR A 489 -48.18 10.85 -28.50
N ILE A 490 -48.96 11.06 -29.55
CA ILE A 490 -49.80 12.25 -29.72
C ILE A 490 -51.22 11.84 -29.35
N ASN A 491 -51.73 12.35 -28.23
CA ASN A 491 -53.10 12.12 -27.79
C ASN A 491 -53.97 13.25 -28.31
N GLU A 492 -55.03 12.91 -29.05
CA GLU A 492 -55.98 13.84 -29.69
C GLU A 492 -55.39 14.53 -30.93
N GLY A 493 -56.11 14.47 -32.04
CA GLY A 493 -55.60 14.79 -33.37
C GLY A 493 -55.95 13.65 -34.33
N HIS A 494 -57.18 13.65 -34.82
CA HIS A 494 -57.51 12.89 -36.02
C HIS A 494 -56.52 13.32 -37.12
N TYR A 495 -55.63 12.42 -37.56
CA TYR A 495 -54.99 12.56 -38.87
C TYR A 495 -56.07 12.31 -39.94
N GLU A 496 -57.04 13.23 -40.06
CA GLU A 496 -57.80 13.38 -41.29
C GLU A 496 -57.00 14.32 -42.20
N ILE A 497 -55.79 13.92 -42.54
CA ILE A 497 -55.31 14.27 -43.87
C ILE A 497 -55.92 13.19 -44.77
N PRO A 498 -56.84 13.50 -45.69
CA PRO A 498 -57.14 12.60 -46.79
C PRO A 498 -55.88 12.55 -47.68
N MET A 499 -54.84 11.88 -47.22
CA MET A 499 -53.74 11.47 -48.08
C MET A 499 -54.17 10.17 -48.73
N THR A 500 -54.89 10.30 -49.85
CA THR A 500 -54.68 9.34 -50.93
C THR A 500 -53.17 9.32 -51.15
N PRO A 501 -52.45 8.20 -50.92
CA PRO A 501 -51.01 8.19 -51.04
C PRO A 501 -50.68 8.56 -52.48
N LYS A 502 -50.01 9.70 -52.70
CA LYS A 502 -49.29 9.89 -53.95
C LYS A 502 -48.15 8.87 -53.94
N PRO A 503 -47.96 8.05 -54.99
CA PRO A 503 -46.94 6.99 -55.03
C PRO A 503 -45.49 7.49 -54.78
N ASP A 504 -45.29 8.79 -54.90
CA ASP A 504 -44.01 9.49 -54.91
C ASP A 504 -43.78 10.35 -53.64
N TRP A 505 -44.64 10.22 -52.62
CA TRP A 505 -44.47 10.93 -51.34
C TRP A 505 -43.85 10.01 -50.28
N PRO A 506 -42.71 10.38 -49.67
CA PRO A 506 -42.13 9.60 -48.58
C PRO A 506 -43.12 9.55 -47.41
N SER A 507 -43.35 8.36 -46.87
CA SER A 507 -44.20 8.13 -45.71
C SER A 507 -43.74 8.99 -44.53
N TYR A 508 -44.50 10.01 -44.17
CA TYR A 508 -44.24 10.85 -43.01
C TYR A 508 -44.50 10.04 -41.73
N SER A 509 -43.46 9.71 -40.96
CA SER A 509 -43.64 9.29 -39.56
C SER A 509 -43.88 10.53 -38.69
N ALA A 510 -44.99 10.55 -37.95
CA ALA A 510 -45.54 11.73 -37.28
C ALA A 510 -44.74 12.28 -36.08
N ASP A 511 -43.58 11.71 -35.74
CA ASP A 511 -42.70 12.19 -34.68
C ASP A 511 -41.28 11.63 -34.91
N VAL A 512 -40.25 12.42 -34.63
CA VAL A 512 -38.85 11.95 -34.60
C VAL A 512 -38.33 12.09 -33.18
N HIS A 513 -38.01 10.95 -32.56
CA HIS A 513 -37.32 10.88 -31.28
C HIS A 513 -35.99 10.18 -31.46
N ARG A 514 -35.01 10.55 -30.63
CA ARG A 514 -33.66 9.97 -30.67
C ARG A 514 -33.04 9.93 -29.28
N THR A 515 -32.28 8.88 -29.00
CA THR A 515 -31.31 8.86 -27.90
C THR A 515 -29.88 8.83 -28.44
N ALA A 516 -28.98 9.53 -27.77
CA ALA A 516 -27.55 9.47 -28.00
C ALA A 516 -26.84 9.31 -26.65
N LEU A 517 -26.35 8.10 -26.38
CA LEU A 517 -25.60 7.79 -25.18
C LEU A 517 -24.11 7.90 -25.47
N SER A 518 -23.41 8.71 -24.69
CA SER A 518 -21.96 8.87 -24.76
C SER A 518 -21.36 8.86 -23.36
N GLY A 519 -20.05 8.60 -23.28
CA GLY A 519 -19.38 8.58 -22.00
C GLY A 519 -17.87 8.66 -22.11
N PHE A 520 -17.26 8.90 -20.96
CA PHE A 520 -15.82 8.87 -20.82
C PHE A 520 -15.45 8.38 -19.42
N LEU A 521 -14.36 7.62 -19.35
CA LEU A 521 -13.75 7.22 -18.10
C LEU A 521 -12.50 8.06 -17.88
N THR A 522 -12.43 8.71 -16.73
CA THR A 522 -11.23 9.44 -16.31
C THR A 522 -10.55 8.73 -15.15
N TRP A 523 -9.23 8.77 -15.14
CA TRP A 523 -8.41 8.27 -14.06
C TRP A 523 -7.68 9.45 -13.40
N GLN A 524 -7.73 9.47 -12.08
CA GLN A 524 -6.97 10.39 -11.24
C GLN A 524 -6.18 9.58 -10.22
N PRO A 525 -4.85 9.42 -10.37
CA PRO A 525 -4.06 8.64 -9.43
C PRO A 525 -3.84 9.37 -8.11
N GLY A 526 -3.77 8.60 -7.02
CA GLY A 526 -3.33 9.08 -5.71
C GLY A 526 -2.05 8.37 -5.28
N THR A 527 -1.36 8.96 -4.31
CA THR A 527 -0.10 8.40 -3.78
C THR A 527 -0.33 7.29 -2.75
N GLY A 528 -1.52 7.23 -2.14
CA GLY A 528 -1.85 6.32 -1.05
C GLY A 528 -1.51 6.84 0.35
N TRP A 529 -0.80 7.98 0.46
CA TRP A 529 -0.45 8.57 1.76
C TRP A 529 -1.69 8.94 2.57
N ASN A 530 -2.63 9.64 1.92
CA ASN A 530 -3.93 9.98 2.49
C ASN A 530 -4.96 8.85 2.35
N GLN A 531 -4.51 7.60 2.21
CA GLN A 531 -5.31 6.39 1.95
C GLN A 531 -5.86 6.25 0.51
N CYS A 532 -6.02 7.32 -0.27
CA CYS A 532 -6.54 7.21 -1.64
C CYS A 532 -5.42 6.88 -2.64
N LEU A 533 -5.55 5.73 -3.34
CA LEU A 533 -4.64 5.29 -4.41
C LEU A 533 -5.08 5.75 -5.80
N GLY A 534 -6.34 6.17 -5.92
CA GLY A 534 -6.85 6.75 -7.14
C GLY A 534 -8.37 6.70 -7.25
N LEU A 535 -8.87 7.45 -8.22
CA LEU A 535 -10.29 7.57 -8.54
C LEU A 535 -10.49 7.28 -10.04
N LEU A 536 -11.26 6.24 -10.33
CA LEU A 536 -11.87 6.05 -11.64
C LEU A 536 -13.22 6.76 -11.65
N SER A 537 -13.39 7.77 -12.51
CA SER A 537 -14.69 8.41 -12.71
C SER A 537 -15.30 7.97 -14.03
N ILE A 538 -16.48 7.36 -13.96
CA ILE A 538 -17.29 6.95 -15.11
C ILE A 538 -18.36 8.02 -15.29
N LYS A 539 -18.27 8.82 -16.36
CA LYS A 539 -19.24 9.86 -16.65
C LYS A 539 -19.97 9.53 -17.94
N ARG A 540 -21.27 9.31 -17.84
CA ARG A 540 -22.16 9.04 -18.96
C ARG A 540 -23.23 10.10 -19.10
N ARG A 541 -23.59 10.36 -20.35
CA ARG A 541 -24.63 11.29 -20.73
C ARG A 541 -25.51 10.64 -21.79
N THR A 542 -26.80 10.55 -21.52
CA THR A 542 -27.81 10.23 -22.52
C THR A 542 -28.52 11.51 -22.94
N ASP A 543 -28.29 11.97 -24.17
CA ASP A 543 -29.08 13.01 -24.79
C ASP A 543 -30.35 12.40 -25.39
N VAL A 544 -31.51 12.93 -25.02
CA VAL A 544 -32.83 12.49 -25.48
C VAL A 544 -33.52 13.64 -26.17
N ILE A 545 -33.97 13.42 -27.40
CA ILE A 545 -34.56 14.47 -28.23
C ILE A 545 -35.90 13.99 -28.74
N PHE A 546 -36.88 14.89 -28.68
CA PHE A 546 -38.19 14.75 -29.29
C PHE A 546 -38.41 15.90 -30.26
N THR A 547 -38.93 15.62 -31.45
CA THR A 547 -39.35 16.65 -32.40
C THR A 547 -40.85 16.56 -32.63
N GLY A 548 -41.59 17.60 -32.28
CA GLY A 548 -43.05 17.62 -32.37
C GLY A 548 -43.65 17.65 -33.79
N TRP A 549 -42.87 17.40 -34.85
CA TRP A 549 -43.33 17.52 -36.24
C TRP A 549 -42.71 16.48 -37.18
N PRO A 550 -43.43 16.03 -38.22
CA PRO A 550 -42.87 15.20 -39.29
C PRO A 550 -41.89 16.03 -40.14
N SER A 551 -40.60 15.96 -39.83
CA SER A 551 -39.54 16.55 -40.67
C SER A 551 -39.05 15.58 -41.75
N ARG A 552 -38.39 16.10 -42.80
CA ARG A 552 -37.68 15.26 -43.78
C ARG A 552 -36.55 14.53 -43.03
N ALA A 553 -36.79 13.26 -42.73
CA ALA A 553 -36.22 12.52 -41.61
C ALA A 553 -34.69 12.26 -41.62
N THR A 554 -33.96 12.63 -42.66
CA THR A 554 -32.52 12.35 -42.76
C THR A 554 -31.66 13.60 -42.61
N ASP A 555 -31.98 14.68 -43.33
CA ASP A 555 -31.04 15.81 -43.49
C ASP A 555 -30.96 16.71 -42.25
N TYR A 556 -32.07 16.87 -41.52
CA TYR A 556 -32.14 17.76 -40.35
C TYR A 556 -31.45 17.18 -39.11
N MET A 557 -31.41 15.85 -38.99
CA MET A 557 -30.77 15.17 -37.85
C MET A 557 -29.26 15.04 -38.05
N ASP A 558 -28.79 14.95 -39.29
CA ASP A 558 -27.36 14.97 -39.61
C ASP A 558 -26.79 16.40 -39.53
N GLU A 559 -27.60 17.45 -39.80
CA GLU A 559 -27.22 18.85 -39.58
C GLU A 559 -27.02 19.21 -38.09
N ILE A 560 -27.82 18.65 -37.17
CA ILE A 560 -27.72 18.97 -35.74
C ILE A 560 -26.62 18.14 -35.05
N PHE A 561 -26.35 16.92 -35.52
CA PHE A 561 -25.47 15.95 -34.83
C PHE A 561 -24.19 15.57 -35.59
N GLY A 562 -24.02 16.03 -36.83
CA GLY A 562 -22.95 15.61 -37.74
C GLY A 562 -23.26 14.28 -38.44
N PRO A 563 -22.56 13.99 -39.56
CA PRO A 563 -22.70 12.72 -40.28
C PRO A 563 -22.21 11.54 -39.43
N VAL A 564 -22.84 10.38 -39.59
CA VAL A 564 -22.53 9.13 -38.89
C VAL A 564 -21.38 8.39 -39.59
N GLU A 565 -20.46 7.80 -38.82
CA GLU A 565 -19.60 6.67 -39.25
C GLU A 565 -20.24 5.32 -38.89
#